data_AF-A0AAU2EN70-F1
#
_entry.id   AF-A0AAU2EN70-F1
#
_cell.length_a   1.000
_cell.length_b   1.000
_cell.length_c   1.000
_cell.angle_alpha   90.00
_cell.angle_beta   90.00
_cell.angle_gamma   90.00
#
_symmetry.space_group_name_H-M   'P 1'
#
loop_
_entity.id
_entity.type
_entity.pdbx_description
1 polymer ?
#
loop_
_entity_poly.entity_id
_entity_poly.type
_entity_poly.pdbx_seq_one_letter_code
_entity_poly.pdbx_strand_id
1 'polypeptide(L)' 'MIKGLPGGEQHRCGFSPGWSIRAYTDTLDLALFQGAFCFSCHEVRMHGTAVPPALATQFFDAGAPQARTLLALSREAAP' A
#
# COMPACT_ATOMS: atom_id res chain seq x y z
N MET A 1 -15.04 -29.20 1.44
CA MET A 1 -14.51 -28.65 2.71
C MET A 1 -12.99 -28.65 2.58
N ILE A 2 -12.36 -27.51 2.31
CA ILE A 2 -10.90 -27.43 2.15
C ILE A 2 -10.31 -27.21 3.54
N LYS A 3 -10.00 -28.31 4.24
CA LYS A 3 -9.35 -28.33 5.55
C LYS A 3 -7.96 -28.92 5.31
N GLY A 4 -6.92 -28.08 5.32
CA GLY A 4 -5.53 -28.55 5.27
C GLY A 4 -4.68 -28.13 4.07
N LEU A 5 -4.86 -26.91 3.54
CA LEU A 5 -3.76 -26.30 2.80
C LEU A 5 -2.84 -25.61 3.82
N PRO A 6 -1.55 -25.98 3.95
CA PRO A 6 -0.60 -25.13 4.64
C PRO A 6 -0.66 -23.75 3.97
N GLY A 7 -0.65 -22.66 4.74
CA GLY A 7 -0.66 -21.32 4.15
C GLY A 7 0.44 -21.24 3.10
N GLY A 8 0.05 -21.17 1.82
CA GLY A 8 1.00 -21.15 0.72
C GLY A 8 1.96 -19.99 0.91
N GLU A 9 3.24 -20.19 0.59
CA GLU A 9 4.23 -19.12 0.56
C GLU A 9 3.61 -17.90 -0.11
N GLN A 10 3.73 -16.75 0.55
CA GLN A 10 3.20 -15.45 0.10
C GLN A 10 3.50 -15.29 -1.39
N HIS A 11 2.48 -15.55 -2.22
CA HIS A 11 2.63 -15.44 -3.66
C HIS A 11 3.05 -14.00 -3.93
N ARG A 12 4.22 -13.81 -4.54
CA ARG A 12 4.64 -12.51 -5.06
C ARG A 12 3.52 -12.02 -5.97
N CYS A 13 2.62 -11.21 -5.43
CA CYS A 13 1.90 -10.24 -6.23
C CYS A 13 3.00 -9.51 -7.00
N GLY A 14 2.96 -9.59 -8.33
CA GLY A 14 3.70 -8.67 -9.17
C GLY A 14 3.16 -7.29 -8.85
N PHE A 15 3.73 -6.66 -7.83
CA PHE A 15 3.21 -5.49 -7.13
C PHE A 15 2.78 -4.44 -8.15
N SER A 16 1.49 -4.45 -8.45
CA SER A 16 0.82 -3.56 -9.38
C SER A 16 -0.16 -2.76 -8.53
N PRO A 17 0.33 -1.77 -7.78
CA PRO A 17 -0.52 -0.94 -6.97
C PRO A 17 -1.47 -0.21 -7.92
N GLY A 18 -2.78 -0.42 -7.75
CA GLY A 18 -3.78 0.36 -8.51
C GLY A 18 -3.75 1.84 -8.12
N TRP A 19 -3.22 2.15 -6.93
CA TRP A 19 -3.29 3.47 -6.30
C TRP A 19 -2.06 3.75 -5.45
N SER A 20 -1.71 5.04 -5.34
CA SER A 20 -0.64 5.51 -4.45
C SER A 20 -0.98 6.87 -3.87
N ILE A 21 -0.52 7.13 -2.65
CA ILE A 21 -0.61 8.45 -2.02
C ILE A 21 0.78 9.09 -2.09
N ARG A 22 0.82 10.38 -2.42
CA ARG A 22 2.06 11.16 -2.43
C ARG A 22 1.95 12.28 -1.40
N ALA A 23 2.95 12.38 -0.54
CA ALA A 23 3.11 13.47 0.41
C ALA A 23 4.08 14.50 -0.17
N TYR A 24 3.77 15.77 0.04
CA TYR A 24 4.56 16.91 -0.41
C TYR A 24 5.00 17.76 0.78
N THR A 25 5.94 18.66 0.55
CA THR A 25 6.19 19.77 1.47
C THR A 25 5.00 20.75 1.43
N ASP A 26 5.08 21.85 2.19
CA ASP A 26 4.08 22.93 2.11
C ASP A 26 3.94 23.50 0.69
N THR A 27 4.98 23.32 -0.12
CA THR A 27 4.98 23.63 -1.54
C THR A 27 4.75 22.31 -2.30
N LEU A 28 3.67 22.24 -3.10
CA LEU A 28 3.28 21.03 -3.85
C LEU A 28 4.23 20.68 -5.01
N ASP A 29 5.39 21.31 -5.08
CA ASP A 29 6.43 21.13 -6.08
C ASP A 29 7.34 19.94 -5.79
N LEU A 30 7.56 19.59 -4.50
CA LEU A 30 8.45 18.50 -4.11
C LEU A 30 7.74 17.42 -3.30
N ALA A 31 7.67 16.22 -3.88
CA ALA A 31 7.19 15.03 -3.20
C ALA A 31 8.22 14.52 -2.18
N LEU A 32 7.83 14.46 -0.91
CA LEU A 32 8.64 13.91 0.18
C LEU A 32 8.72 12.38 0.06
N PHE A 33 7.55 11.76 -0.12
CA PHE A 33 7.44 10.33 -0.33
C PHE A 33 6.15 9.96 -1.06
N GLN A 34 6.14 8.75 -1.60
CA GLN A 34 4.99 8.11 -2.22
C GLN A 34 4.82 6.74 -1.60
N GLY A 35 3.61 6.47 -1.08
CA GLY A 35 3.20 5.16 -0.59
C GLY A 35 2.29 4.48 -1.59
N ALA A 36 2.73 3.37 -2.15
CA ALA A 36 1.95 2.53 -3.05
C ALA A 36 1.32 1.38 -2.25
N PHE A 37 0.00 1.26 -2.28
CA PHE A 37 -0.75 0.30 -1.44
C PHE A 37 -1.22 -0.89 -2.28
N CYS A 38 -0.93 -2.10 -1.81
CA CYS A 38 -1.51 -3.32 -2.34
C CYS A 38 -2.50 -3.90 -1.30
N PHE A 39 -3.79 -3.62 -1.47
CA PHE A 39 -4.84 -4.14 -0.58
C PHE A 39 -5.09 -5.65 -0.71
N SER A 40 -4.48 -6.32 -1.70
CA SER A 40 -4.50 -7.78 -1.79
C SER A 40 -3.38 -8.43 -0.97
N CYS A 41 -2.22 -7.79 -0.86
CA CYS A 41 -1.07 -8.28 -0.10
C CYS A 41 -0.92 -7.63 1.28
N HIS A 42 -1.73 -6.61 1.55
CA HIS A 42 -1.68 -5.79 2.75
C HIS A 42 -0.29 -5.18 2.98
N GLU A 43 0.36 -4.82 1.88
CA GLU A 43 1.72 -4.27 1.84
C GLU A 43 1.66 -2.84 1.28
N VAL A 44 2.44 -1.94 1.88
CA VAL A 44 2.74 -0.63 1.34
C VAL A 44 4.22 -0.53 1.02
N ARG A 45 4.53 -0.06 -0.19
CA ARG A 45 5.89 0.32 -0.58
C ARG A 45 6.04 1.82 -0.58
N MET A 46 7.03 2.28 0.17
CA MET A 46 7.33 3.68 0.37
C MET A 46 8.59 4.03 -0.44
N HIS A 47 8.48 5.08 -1.24
CA HIS A 47 9.55 5.56 -2.10
C HIS A 47 9.71 7.08 -1.89
N GLY A 48 10.92 7.60 -1.90
CA GLY A 48 11.16 9.03 -1.77
C GLY A 48 12.42 9.34 -0.96
N THR A 49 12.90 10.57 -1.06
CA THR A 49 14.12 11.02 -0.37
C THR A 49 13.93 11.08 1.14
N ALA A 50 12.70 11.25 1.61
CA ALA A 50 12.36 11.28 3.03
C ALA A 50 12.06 9.89 3.64
N VAL A 51 12.21 8.79 2.89
CA VAL A 51 11.89 7.44 3.36
C VAL A 51 13.17 6.72 3.82
N PRO A 52 13.33 6.43 5.12
CA PRO A 52 14.40 5.56 5.60
C PRO A 52 14.31 4.15 4.99
N PRO A 53 15.43 3.49 4.67
CA PRO A 53 15.41 2.16 4.03
C PRO A 53 14.59 1.11 4.80
N ALA A 54 14.62 1.14 6.14
CA ALA A 54 13.85 0.23 6.98
C ALA A 54 12.33 0.40 6.86
N LEU A 55 11.86 1.54 6.34
CA LEU A 55 10.44 1.87 6.15
C LEU A 55 10.00 1.74 4.68
N ALA A 56 10.89 1.31 3.78
CA ALA A 56 10.61 1.18 2.36
C ALA A 56 9.51 0.13 2.05
N THR A 57 9.39 -0.91 2.88
CA THR A 57 8.31 -1.89 2.79
C THR A 57 7.69 -2.08 4.17
N GLN A 58 6.38 -1.93 4.26
CA GLN A 58 5.64 -2.11 5.49
C GLN A 58 4.38 -2.92 5.22
N PHE A 59 3.85 -3.58 6.25
CA PHE A 59 2.59 -4.32 6.19
C PHE A 59 1.55 -3.61 7.05
N PHE A 60 0.29 -3.70 6.65
CA PHE A 60 -0.83 -3.08 7.37
C PHE A 60 -1.97 -4.07 7.56
N ASP A 61 -2.87 -3.78 8.50
CA ASP A 61 -4.11 -4.54 8.63
C ASP A 61 -5.15 -3.97 7.64
N ALA A 62 -5.46 -4.72 6.58
CA ALA A 62 -6.49 -4.32 5.62
C ALA A 62 -7.92 -4.35 6.20
N GLY A 63 -8.12 -5.00 7.35
CA GLY A 63 -9.37 -4.97 8.11
C GLY A 63 -9.57 -3.69 8.92
N ALA A 64 -8.52 -2.91 9.15
CA ALA A 64 -8.59 -1.70 9.95
C ALA A 64 -9.51 -0.64 9.29
N PRO A 65 -10.26 0.16 10.08
CA PRO A 65 -11.16 1.19 9.55
C PRO A 65 -10.48 2.17 8.58
N GLN A 66 -9.23 2.53 8.87
CA GLN A 66 -8.43 3.45 8.05
C GLN A 66 -8.08 2.83 6.69
N ALA A 67 -7.68 1.55 6.68
CA ALA A 67 -7.38 0.83 5.44
C ALA A 67 -8.62 0.67 4.57
N ARG A 68 -9.78 0.37 5.18
CA ARG A 68 -11.07 0.30 4.47
C ARG A 68 -11.48 1.64 3.86
N THR A 69 -11.28 2.73 4.62
CA THR A 69 -11.57 4.09 4.14
C THR A 69 -10.68 4.44 2.95
N LEU A 70 -9.38 4.16 3.04
CA LEU A 70 -8.44 4.42 1.96
C LEU A 70 -8.76 3.62 0.69
N LEU A 71 -9.14 2.34 0.85
CA LEU A 71 -9.57 1.51 -0.28
C LEU A 71 -10.84 2.05 -0.94
N ALA A 72 -11.81 2.55 -0.16
CA ALA A 72 -13.03 3.16 -0.69
C ALA A 72 -12.71 4.40 -1.53
N LEU A 73 -11.94 5.34 -0.98
CA LEU A 73 -11.48 6.55 -1.70
C LEU A 73 -10.73 6.21 -2.99
N SER A 74 -9.88 5.19 -2.93
CA SER A 74 -9.13 4.71 -4.10
C SER A 74 -10.06 4.18 -5.19
N ARG A 75 -11.11 3.45 -4.82
CA ARG A 75 -12.11 2.92 -5.78
C ARG A 75 -12.99 4.02 -6.36
N GLU A 76 -13.32 5.04 -5.58
CA GLU A 76 -14.11 6.18 -6.04
C GLU A 76 -13.35 7.08 -7.03
N ALA A 77 -12.03 7.18 -6.87
CA ALA A 77 -11.17 7.91 -7.79
C ALA A 77 -10.88 7.16 -9.10
N ALA A 78 -11.23 5.87 -9.18
CA ALA A 78 -11.05 5.05 -10.37
C ALA A 78 -11.99 5.51 -11.50
N PRO A 79 -11.48 5.74 -12.72
CA PRO A 79 -12.31 6.10 -13.87
C PRO A 79 -13.25 4.96 -14.32
#